data_AF-A0A6P8RKX0-F1
#
_entry.id   AF-A0A6P8RKX0-F1
#
_cell.length_a   1.000
_cell.length_b   1.000
_cell.length_c   1.000
_cell.angle_alpha   90.00
_cell.angle_beta   90.00
_cell.angle_gamma   90.00
#
_symmetry.space_group_name_H-M   'P 1'
#
loop_
_entity.id
_entity.type
_entity.pdbx_description
1 polymer ?
#
loop_
_entity_poly.entity_id
_entity_poly.type
_entity_poly.pdbx_seq_one_letter_code
_entity_poly.pdbx_strand_id
1 'polypeptide(L)'
;MDYPSTHAATCRSGCKIFGSSYHPYLMEKILSSFSATYGRNSSWIFFCEEETNIRILKLLETLKRFDKSKEWFLGKALYDEESTIIHHYAFAENPKIFKYPDLTAGWALSIPLVNKLASKLKNEPLKSDFTIDLKHEIALHIWEKGNGHQLTAVPEFCTDDATSVKAAHCATTFNTFLPLCGSPVKKENIFVAVKTCKRFHKERVPIVKLTWEKQAALLEYYSDYTDSTIPTVDLGIPNVKRGHCGKTFAILERFLNVSKTSWLVIVDDDTLISISRLQNLLGCYASEEPVFLGERYGYGLGTGGYSYITGGGGMVFSREAVQKLLHSKCRCYRNDAPDDMVLGMCFSGLGVSVTHSPLFHQARPMDYPKDYLAHQVPISFHKHWNLDPVKVYFTWLAPGEDSQKGELHQHIKEDL
;
A
#
# COMPACT_ATOMS: atom_id res chain seq x y z
N MET A 1 8.01 -4.49 24.69
CA MET A 1 7.61 -4.42 23.28
C MET A 1 6.30 -5.15 23.17
N ASP A 2 5.20 -4.44 23.40
CA ASP A 2 3.88 -4.99 23.14
C ASP A 2 3.65 -4.96 21.63
N TYR A 3 3.44 -6.15 21.05
CA TYR A 3 3.16 -6.33 19.64
C TYR A 3 1.74 -5.83 19.31
N PRO A 4 1.44 -5.44 18.06
CA PRO A 4 0.07 -5.16 17.65
C PRO A 4 -0.78 -6.41 17.92
N SER A 5 -1.90 -6.24 18.62
CA SER A 5 -2.81 -7.32 18.96
C SER A 5 -3.42 -7.94 17.71
N THR A 6 -3.00 -9.14 17.34
CA THR A 6 -3.72 -9.95 16.35
C THR A 6 -5.05 -10.41 16.94
N HIS A 7 -6.16 -9.85 16.49
CA HIS A 7 -7.48 -10.31 16.91
C HIS A 7 -7.79 -11.65 16.24
N ALA A 8 -7.92 -12.71 17.06
CA ALA A 8 -8.25 -14.05 16.60
C ALA A 8 -9.71 -14.40 16.91
N ALA A 9 -10.53 -14.61 15.88
CA ALA A 9 -11.86 -15.20 16.05
C ALA A 9 -11.77 -16.73 15.91
N THR A 10 -12.47 -17.47 16.79
CA THR A 10 -12.48 -18.94 16.78
C THR A 10 -13.82 -19.45 16.25
N CYS A 11 -13.81 -20.20 15.14
CA CYS A 11 -14.99 -20.94 14.69
C CYS A 11 -15.07 -22.32 15.37
N ARG A 12 -16.29 -22.77 15.69
CA ARG A 12 -16.55 -24.10 16.32
C ARG A 12 -16.07 -25.31 15.49
N SER A 13 -15.61 -25.08 14.27
CA SER A 13 -15.22 -26.05 13.25
C SER A 13 -13.71 -26.11 12.97
N GLY A 14 -12.87 -25.57 13.86
CA GLY A 14 -11.41 -25.69 13.77
C GLY A 14 -10.74 -24.77 12.74
N CYS A 15 -11.40 -23.68 12.35
CA CYS A 15 -10.84 -22.59 11.56
C CYS A 15 -10.53 -21.39 12.48
N LYS A 16 -9.40 -20.73 12.24
CA LYS A 16 -8.97 -19.50 12.93
C LYS A 16 -8.85 -18.36 11.91
N ILE A 17 -9.44 -17.22 12.24
CA ILE A 17 -9.46 -16.01 11.40
C ILE A 17 -8.56 -14.95 12.03
N PHE A 18 -7.68 -14.35 11.24
CA PHE A 18 -6.78 -13.28 11.65
C PHE A 18 -6.93 -12.06 10.74
N GLY A 19 -7.16 -10.89 11.36
CA GLY A 19 -7.12 -9.59 10.69
C GLY A 19 -5.69 -9.09 10.51
N SER A 20 -5.44 -8.35 9.44
CA SER A 20 -4.08 -8.04 9.02
C SER A 20 -3.65 -6.59 9.08
N SER A 21 -2.61 -6.35 9.85
CA SER A 21 -1.65 -5.28 9.59
C SER A 21 -0.32 -5.95 9.25
N TYR A 22 -0.23 -6.63 8.10
CA TYR A 22 0.91 -7.50 7.83
C TYR A 22 2.21 -6.71 7.75
N HIS A 23 3.27 -7.21 8.38
CA HIS A 23 4.64 -6.85 8.12
C HIS A 23 5.32 -8.11 7.52
N PRO A 24 6.29 -8.03 6.60
CA PRO A 24 6.90 -9.22 5.99
C PRO A 24 7.58 -10.16 7.01
N TYR A 25 8.19 -9.63 8.08
CA TYR A 25 8.61 -10.43 9.25
C TYR A 25 7.46 -11.03 10.06
N LEU A 26 6.28 -10.45 9.94
CA LEU A 26 5.09 -10.98 10.56
C LEU A 26 4.85 -12.35 9.96
N MET A 27 5.07 -12.63 8.67
CA MET A 27 4.87 -13.98 8.13
C MET A 27 5.79 -15.04 8.75
N GLU A 28 7.08 -14.81 8.90
CA GLU A 28 7.98 -15.80 9.52
C GLU A 28 7.62 -16.07 10.99
N LYS A 29 7.44 -15.00 11.76
CA LYS A 29 7.05 -15.08 13.18
C LYS A 29 5.63 -15.62 13.35
N ILE A 30 4.70 -15.23 12.47
CA ILE A 30 3.31 -15.68 12.45
C ILE A 30 3.27 -17.14 12.12
N LEU A 31 3.90 -17.61 11.04
CA LEU A 31 3.83 -19.01 10.65
C LEU A 31 4.42 -19.90 11.74
N SER A 32 5.56 -19.51 12.32
CA SER A 32 6.16 -20.20 13.47
C SER A 32 5.23 -20.21 14.68
N SER A 33 4.64 -19.06 15.03
CA SER A 33 3.69 -18.92 16.14
C SER A 33 2.39 -19.70 15.91
N PHE A 34 1.85 -19.67 14.70
CA PHE A 34 0.62 -20.35 14.30
C PHE A 34 0.82 -21.86 14.26
N SER A 35 1.95 -22.33 13.75
CA SER A 35 2.33 -23.74 13.83
C SER A 35 2.42 -24.20 15.30
N ALA A 36 3.10 -23.43 16.15
CA ALA A 36 3.22 -23.76 17.58
C ALA A 36 1.87 -23.75 18.32
N THR A 37 1.02 -22.75 18.04
CA THR A 37 -0.22 -22.50 18.79
C THR A 37 -1.41 -23.31 18.26
N TYR A 38 -1.54 -23.41 16.94
CA TYR A 38 -2.72 -23.96 16.26
C TYR A 38 -2.42 -25.23 15.46
N GLY A 39 -1.16 -25.60 15.28
CA GLY A 39 -0.73 -26.71 14.42
C GLY A 39 -1.25 -28.10 14.81
N ARG A 40 -1.83 -28.26 16.00
CA ARG A 40 -2.44 -29.51 16.49
C ARG A 40 -3.97 -29.47 16.59
N ASN A 41 -4.56 -28.28 16.69
CA ASN A 41 -5.95 -28.09 17.12
C ASN A 41 -6.80 -27.35 16.08
N SER A 42 -6.26 -27.09 14.90
CA SER A 42 -6.96 -26.42 13.80
C SER A 42 -6.72 -27.16 12.50
N SER A 43 -7.58 -26.93 11.51
CA SER A 43 -7.42 -27.48 10.16
C SER A 43 -6.96 -26.42 9.17
N TRP A 44 -7.35 -25.16 9.41
CA TRP A 44 -7.13 -24.04 8.52
C TRP A 44 -6.75 -22.78 9.29
N ILE A 45 -5.85 -22.00 8.70
CA ILE A 45 -5.65 -20.59 9.03
C ILE A 45 -6.21 -19.76 7.88
N PHE A 46 -7.15 -18.86 8.19
CA PHE A 46 -7.70 -17.91 7.24
C PHE A 46 -7.20 -16.50 7.56
N PHE A 47 -6.68 -15.83 6.55
CA PHE A 47 -6.06 -14.52 6.60
C PHE A 47 -6.95 -13.53 5.86
N CYS A 48 -7.22 -12.37 6.45
CA CYS A 48 -8.03 -11.33 5.82
C CYS A 48 -7.60 -9.92 6.25
N GLU A 49 -8.01 -8.93 5.47
CA GLU A 49 -7.86 -7.51 5.82
C GLU A 49 -9.00 -7.07 6.76
N GLU A 50 -8.87 -5.89 7.36
CA GLU A 50 -9.83 -5.39 8.35
C GLU A 50 -11.22 -5.17 7.74
N GLU A 51 -11.26 -4.77 6.48
CA GLU A 51 -12.47 -4.47 5.71
C GLU A 51 -13.08 -5.70 5.03
N THR A 52 -12.44 -6.88 5.11
CA THR A 52 -12.97 -8.11 4.52
C THR A 52 -14.19 -8.59 5.31
N ASN A 53 -15.35 -8.62 4.66
CA ASN A 53 -16.57 -9.17 5.24
C ASN A 53 -16.60 -10.68 5.05
N ILE A 54 -16.80 -11.45 6.12
CA ILE A 54 -16.74 -12.91 6.07
C ILE A 54 -18.10 -13.53 6.41
N ARG A 55 -18.64 -14.33 5.48
CA ARG A 55 -19.81 -15.18 5.70
C ARG A 55 -19.36 -16.54 6.20
N ILE A 56 -19.22 -16.66 7.52
CA ILE A 56 -18.60 -17.81 8.20
C ILE A 56 -19.15 -19.17 7.73
N LEU A 57 -20.47 -19.33 7.57
CA LEU A 57 -21.04 -20.61 7.14
C LEU A 57 -20.57 -21.01 5.73
N LYS A 58 -20.54 -20.04 4.79
CA LYS A 58 -20.05 -20.27 3.43
C LYS A 58 -18.55 -20.53 3.42
N LEU A 59 -17.77 -19.75 4.18
CA LEU A 59 -16.33 -20.00 4.31
C LEU A 59 -16.05 -21.43 4.77
N LEU A 60 -16.77 -21.92 5.77
CA LEU A 60 -16.62 -23.29 6.26
C LEU A 60 -17.07 -24.35 5.25
N GLU A 61 -18.14 -24.10 4.50
CA GLU A 61 -18.59 -24.96 3.41
C GLU A 61 -17.53 -25.04 2.29
N THR A 62 -17.00 -23.88 1.87
CA THR A 62 -15.92 -23.77 0.89
C THR A 62 -14.68 -24.55 1.31
N LEU A 63 -14.21 -24.36 2.56
CA LEU A 63 -13.01 -25.02 3.07
C LEU A 63 -13.19 -26.55 3.26
N LYS A 64 -14.41 -27.01 3.55
CA LYS A 64 -14.71 -28.46 3.70
C LYS A 64 -14.50 -29.26 2.42
N ARG A 65 -14.51 -28.62 1.24
CA ARG A 65 -14.26 -29.28 -0.06
C ARG A 65 -12.82 -29.73 -0.23
N PHE A 66 -11.90 -29.17 0.55
CA PHE A 66 -10.48 -29.47 0.48
C PHE A 66 -10.09 -30.44 1.60
N ASP A 67 -9.34 -31.48 1.25
CA ASP A 67 -8.84 -32.45 2.23
C ASP A 67 -7.86 -31.78 3.19
N LYS A 68 -8.29 -31.58 4.44
CA LYS A 68 -7.52 -30.92 5.50
C LYS A 68 -6.20 -31.61 5.86
N SER A 69 -6.00 -32.87 5.45
CA SER A 69 -4.75 -33.60 5.68
C SER A 69 -3.65 -33.26 4.66
N LYS A 70 -3.99 -32.57 3.57
CA LYS A 70 -3.08 -32.16 2.51
C LYS A 70 -2.62 -30.71 2.65
N GLU A 71 -1.54 -30.38 1.96
CA GLU A 71 -1.00 -29.02 1.85
C GLU A 71 -1.85 -28.21 0.85
N TRP A 72 -2.44 -27.10 1.30
CA TRP A 72 -3.28 -26.24 0.47
C TRP A 72 -2.94 -24.76 0.68
N PHE A 73 -2.76 -24.06 -0.44
CA PHE A 73 -2.68 -22.61 -0.52
C PHE A 73 -3.86 -22.10 -1.35
N LEU A 74 -4.84 -21.47 -0.70
CA LEU A 74 -6.13 -21.11 -1.28
C LEU A 74 -6.31 -19.59 -1.32
N GLY A 75 -6.88 -19.06 -2.39
CA GLY A 75 -7.12 -17.62 -2.51
C GLY A 75 -7.93 -17.24 -3.75
N LYS A 76 -8.37 -15.99 -3.82
CA LYS A 76 -8.74 -15.37 -5.11
C LYS A 76 -7.44 -15.08 -5.87
N ALA A 77 -7.31 -15.62 -7.08
CA ALA A 77 -6.08 -15.51 -7.84
C ALA A 77 -5.98 -14.18 -8.59
N LEU A 78 -4.91 -13.45 -8.32
CA LEU A 78 -4.40 -12.36 -9.16
C LEU A 78 -3.24 -12.90 -10.00
N TYR A 79 -2.97 -12.19 -11.10
CA TYR A 79 -1.83 -12.43 -11.97
C TYR A 79 -1.49 -11.12 -12.70
N ASP A 80 -0.26 -11.03 -13.18
CA ASP A 80 0.17 -9.89 -13.97
C ASP A 80 -0.24 -10.07 -15.44
N GLU A 81 -0.77 -9.00 -16.07
CA GLU A 81 -1.08 -9.01 -17.50
C GLU A 81 0.21 -8.90 -18.35
N GLU A 82 1.20 -8.15 -17.85
CA GLU A 82 2.49 -7.89 -18.48
C GLU A 82 3.62 -7.95 -17.46
N SER A 83 4.88 -7.96 -17.90
CA SER A 83 6.02 -7.98 -16.98
C SER A 83 6.13 -6.64 -16.24
N THR A 84 6.03 -6.67 -14.91
CA THR A 84 5.94 -5.45 -14.10
C THR A 84 7.21 -5.17 -13.30
N ILE A 85 7.46 -3.89 -13.05
CA ILE A 85 8.57 -3.47 -12.18
C ILE A 85 8.32 -3.83 -10.71
N ILE A 86 7.07 -3.84 -10.26
CA ILE A 86 6.72 -4.13 -8.86
C ILE A 86 7.03 -5.60 -8.49
N HIS A 87 7.07 -6.50 -9.47
CA HIS A 87 7.50 -7.89 -9.30
C HIS A 87 8.89 -8.16 -9.87
N HIS A 88 9.72 -7.13 -10.04
CA HIS A 88 11.09 -7.24 -10.55
C HIS A 88 11.19 -8.03 -11.87
N TYR A 89 10.18 -7.91 -12.74
CA TYR A 89 10.08 -8.65 -13.99
C TYR A 89 10.14 -10.18 -13.82
N ALA A 90 9.72 -10.70 -12.65
CA ALA A 90 9.53 -12.12 -12.45
C ALA A 90 8.55 -12.67 -13.49
N PHE A 91 8.86 -13.85 -14.03
CA PHE A 91 8.05 -14.49 -15.08
C PHE A 91 7.87 -13.65 -16.35
N ALA A 92 8.84 -12.80 -16.71
CA ALA A 92 8.74 -11.87 -17.85
C ALA A 92 8.30 -12.50 -19.18
N GLU A 93 8.64 -13.76 -19.44
CA GLU A 93 8.25 -14.48 -20.66
C GLU A 93 6.75 -14.86 -20.70
N ASN A 94 6.15 -15.10 -19.52
CA ASN A 94 4.74 -15.43 -19.40
C ASN A 94 4.21 -15.03 -17.99
N PRO A 95 3.91 -13.74 -17.76
CA PRO A 95 3.54 -13.25 -16.44
C PRO A 95 2.29 -13.94 -15.86
N LYS A 96 1.35 -14.35 -16.73
CA LYS A 96 0.09 -15.01 -16.36
C LYS A 96 0.27 -16.40 -15.75
N ILE A 97 1.45 -17.02 -15.89
CA ILE A 97 1.71 -18.37 -15.34
C ILE A 97 1.70 -18.37 -13.81
N PHE A 98 2.07 -17.25 -13.19
CA PHE A 98 2.22 -17.14 -11.76
C PHE A 98 1.02 -16.45 -11.14
N LYS A 99 0.42 -17.11 -10.15
CA LYS A 99 -0.77 -16.63 -9.44
C LYS A 99 -0.45 -16.37 -7.99
N TYR A 100 -0.94 -15.25 -7.48
CA TYR A 100 -0.78 -14.82 -6.10
C TYR A 100 -2.11 -14.32 -5.54
N PRO A 101 -2.33 -14.37 -4.22
CA PRO A 101 -3.65 -14.14 -3.65
C PRO A 101 -3.99 -12.64 -3.63
N ASP A 102 -5.24 -12.32 -3.91
CA ASP A 102 -5.85 -11.04 -3.53
C ASP A 102 -6.10 -11.04 -2.02
N LEU A 103 -5.35 -10.23 -1.26
CA LEU A 103 -5.45 -10.19 0.20
C LEU A 103 -6.80 -9.65 0.67
N THR A 104 -7.42 -8.75 -0.10
CA THR A 104 -8.75 -8.17 0.15
C THR A 104 -9.84 -9.24 0.20
N ALA A 105 -9.73 -10.26 -0.67
CA ALA A 105 -10.64 -11.40 -0.73
C ALA A 105 -10.44 -12.37 0.44
N GLY A 106 -9.33 -12.24 1.15
CA GLY A 106 -8.83 -13.24 2.08
C GLY A 106 -8.26 -14.49 1.40
N TRP A 107 -7.46 -15.23 2.15
CA TRP A 107 -6.75 -16.41 1.68
C TRP A 107 -6.56 -17.41 2.82
N ALA A 108 -6.30 -18.67 2.48
CA ALA A 108 -6.21 -19.74 3.48
C ALA A 108 -4.99 -20.64 3.27
N LEU A 109 -4.43 -21.08 4.38
CA LEU A 109 -3.43 -22.15 4.43
C LEU A 109 -3.98 -23.32 5.23
N SER A 110 -3.80 -24.54 4.72
CA SER A 110 -4.01 -25.74 5.55
C SER A 110 -2.89 -25.86 6.59
N ILE A 111 -3.23 -26.43 7.75
CA ILE A 111 -2.24 -26.61 8.83
C ILE A 111 -1.03 -27.47 8.42
N PRO A 112 -1.15 -28.55 7.61
CA PRO A 112 0.01 -29.24 7.07
C PRO A 112 1.00 -28.31 6.35
N LEU A 113 0.49 -27.38 5.52
CA LEU A 113 1.33 -26.41 4.83
C LEU A 113 1.94 -25.39 5.81
N VAL A 114 1.16 -24.86 6.76
CA VAL A 114 1.66 -23.95 7.81
C VAL A 114 2.82 -24.59 8.59
N ASN A 115 2.68 -25.85 9.01
CA ASN A 115 3.71 -26.57 9.76
C ASN A 115 4.98 -26.79 8.93
N LYS A 116 4.84 -27.12 7.64
CA LYS A 116 5.97 -27.28 6.73
C LYS A 116 6.73 -25.97 6.53
N LEU A 117 6.01 -24.89 6.23
CA LEU A 117 6.61 -23.56 6.05
C LEU A 117 7.30 -23.09 7.35
N ALA A 118 6.65 -23.25 8.50
CA ALA A 118 7.24 -22.91 9.80
C ALA A 118 8.51 -23.71 10.12
N SER A 119 8.54 -25.00 9.79
CA SER A 119 9.75 -25.83 9.97
C SER A 119 10.88 -25.38 9.04
N LYS A 120 10.55 -24.99 7.80
CA LYS A 120 11.54 -24.54 6.83
C LYS A 120 12.18 -23.22 7.25
N LEU A 121 11.36 -22.26 7.70
CA LEU A 121 11.83 -20.94 8.14
C LEU A 121 12.86 -21.00 9.27
N LYS A 122 12.80 -22.03 10.14
CA LYS A 122 13.82 -22.25 11.18
C LYS A 122 15.21 -22.53 10.60
N ASN A 123 15.28 -23.18 9.43
CA ASN A 123 16.53 -23.59 8.79
C ASN A 123 16.97 -22.60 7.71
N GLU A 124 16.01 -21.97 7.04
CA GLU A 124 16.22 -21.06 5.91
C GLU A 124 15.36 -19.79 6.13
N PRO A 125 15.87 -18.80 6.86
CA PRO A 125 15.16 -17.54 7.07
C PRO A 125 14.95 -16.82 5.74
N LEU A 126 13.91 -15.99 5.67
CA LEU A 126 13.58 -15.23 4.47
C LEU A 126 14.72 -14.28 4.10
N LYS A 127 15.36 -14.54 2.96
CA LYS A 127 16.37 -13.65 2.36
C LYS A 127 15.71 -12.79 1.30
N SER A 128 15.18 -11.65 1.70
CA SER A 128 14.83 -10.58 0.77
C SER A 128 15.37 -9.25 1.29
N ASP A 129 16.14 -8.57 0.43
CA ASP A 129 16.66 -7.23 0.73
C ASP A 129 15.54 -6.19 0.66
N PHE A 130 14.52 -6.43 -0.17
CA PHE A 130 13.38 -5.53 -0.33
C PHE A 130 12.06 -6.29 -0.24
N THR A 131 11.06 -5.66 0.35
CA THR A 131 9.67 -6.09 0.20
C THR A 131 8.87 -5.00 -0.49
N ILE A 132 8.37 -5.31 -1.68
CA ILE A 132 7.62 -4.40 -2.54
C ILE A 132 6.15 -4.79 -2.57
N ASP A 133 5.86 -6.03 -2.98
CA ASP A 133 4.50 -6.56 -3.01
C ASP A 133 4.39 -7.84 -2.19
N LEU A 134 3.88 -7.69 -0.96
CA LEU A 134 3.83 -8.76 0.02
C LEU A 134 3.04 -9.99 -0.48
N LYS A 135 1.93 -9.79 -1.21
CA LYS A 135 1.11 -10.91 -1.72
C LYS A 135 1.86 -11.75 -2.74
N HIS A 136 2.59 -11.11 -3.64
CA HIS A 136 3.44 -11.78 -4.63
C HIS A 136 4.63 -12.49 -3.95
N GLU A 137 5.27 -11.84 -2.98
CA GLU A 137 6.40 -12.42 -2.23
C GLU A 137 5.99 -13.65 -1.39
N ILE A 138 4.84 -13.61 -0.74
CA ILE A 138 4.28 -14.76 -0.02
C ILE A 138 4.06 -15.93 -0.99
N ALA A 139 3.46 -15.66 -2.14
CA ALA A 139 3.23 -16.69 -3.14
C ALA A 139 4.55 -17.27 -3.67
N LEU A 140 5.57 -16.43 -3.92
CA LEU A 140 6.88 -16.89 -4.39
C LEU A 140 7.55 -17.79 -3.35
N HIS A 141 7.44 -17.41 -2.07
CA HIS A 141 7.98 -18.21 -0.97
C HIS A 141 7.30 -19.58 -0.89
N ILE A 142 5.98 -19.65 -1.01
CA ILE A 142 5.23 -20.92 -0.97
C ILE A 142 5.46 -21.77 -2.22
N TRP A 143 5.68 -21.15 -3.38
CA TRP A 143 5.93 -21.82 -4.65
C TRP A 143 7.33 -22.44 -4.76
N GLU A 144 8.31 -21.91 -4.01
CA GLU A 144 9.66 -22.48 -3.87
C GLU A 144 10.37 -22.82 -5.20
N LYS A 145 10.37 -21.88 -6.15
CA LYS A 145 10.96 -22.07 -7.48
C LYS A 145 10.40 -23.29 -8.23
N GLY A 146 9.15 -23.67 -7.98
CA GLY A 146 8.47 -24.78 -8.63
C GLY A 146 8.39 -26.06 -7.80
N ASN A 147 9.07 -26.13 -6.65
CA ASN A 147 9.07 -27.31 -5.78
C ASN A 147 7.98 -27.29 -4.70
N GLY A 148 7.33 -26.14 -4.53
CA GLY A 148 6.31 -25.90 -3.51
C GLY A 148 4.89 -25.90 -4.08
N HIS A 149 3.99 -25.15 -3.46
CA HIS A 149 2.58 -25.12 -3.82
C HIS A 149 2.23 -23.86 -4.61
N GLN A 150 1.51 -24.03 -5.71
CA GLN A 150 0.87 -22.92 -6.41
C GLN A 150 -0.45 -22.54 -5.72
N LEU A 151 -0.85 -21.29 -5.89
CA LEU A 151 -2.16 -20.84 -5.42
C LEU A 151 -3.28 -21.61 -6.13
N THR A 152 -4.15 -22.23 -5.34
CA THR A 152 -5.40 -22.82 -5.83
C THR A 152 -6.49 -21.76 -5.76
N ALA A 153 -7.06 -21.42 -6.92
CA ALA A 153 -8.12 -20.42 -7.02
C ALA A 153 -9.41 -20.92 -6.33
N VAL A 154 -10.02 -20.07 -5.51
CA VAL A 154 -11.28 -20.34 -4.81
C VAL A 154 -12.32 -19.31 -5.23
N PRO A 155 -13.32 -19.67 -6.07
CA PRO A 155 -14.31 -18.73 -6.60
C PRO A 155 -15.16 -18.04 -5.53
N GLU A 156 -15.35 -18.67 -4.37
CA GLU A 156 -16.13 -18.10 -3.28
C GLU A 156 -15.35 -17.04 -2.48
N PHE A 157 -14.04 -16.90 -2.68
CA PHE A 157 -13.30 -15.78 -2.11
C PHE A 157 -13.44 -14.61 -3.07
N CYS A 158 -14.23 -13.60 -2.69
CA CYS A 158 -14.60 -12.51 -3.58
C CYS A 158 -14.19 -11.16 -3.03
N THR A 159 -14.16 -10.18 -3.94
CA THR A 159 -14.03 -8.74 -3.66
C THR A 159 -15.23 -7.95 -4.16
N ASP A 160 -16.32 -8.66 -4.48
CA ASP A 160 -17.60 -8.07 -4.84
C ASP A 160 -18.24 -7.40 -3.63
N ASP A 161 -19.01 -6.35 -3.92
CA ASP A 161 -19.87 -5.67 -2.95
C ASP A 161 -20.89 -6.67 -2.36
N ALA A 162 -21.02 -6.72 -1.03
CA ALA A 162 -21.92 -7.65 -0.35
C ALA A 162 -23.39 -7.50 -0.75
N THR A 163 -23.82 -6.32 -1.22
CA THR A 163 -25.19 -6.06 -1.69
C THR A 163 -25.40 -6.47 -3.14
N SER A 164 -24.33 -6.79 -3.87
CA SER A 164 -24.43 -7.24 -5.26
C SER A 164 -25.06 -8.63 -5.37
N VAL A 165 -25.78 -8.88 -6.47
CA VAL A 165 -26.31 -10.22 -6.78
C VAL A 165 -25.18 -11.25 -6.92
N LYS A 166 -24.02 -10.80 -7.44
CA LYS A 166 -22.81 -11.64 -7.57
C LYS A 166 -22.32 -12.13 -6.21
N ALA A 167 -22.45 -11.34 -5.14
CA ALA A 167 -22.05 -11.76 -3.81
C ALA A 167 -22.85 -12.96 -3.27
N ALA A 168 -23.94 -13.41 -3.90
CA ALA A 168 -24.73 -14.55 -3.45
C ALA A 168 -23.93 -15.85 -3.32
N HIS A 169 -22.89 -16.09 -4.11
CA HIS A 169 -22.03 -17.29 -3.99
C HIS A 169 -20.80 -17.07 -3.10
N CYS A 170 -20.51 -15.82 -2.74
CA CYS A 170 -19.29 -15.44 -2.06
C CYS A 170 -19.30 -15.78 -0.55
N ALA A 171 -18.19 -16.36 -0.10
CA ALA A 171 -17.80 -16.54 1.29
C ALA A 171 -17.15 -15.29 1.89
N THR A 172 -16.46 -14.50 1.07
CA THR A 172 -15.94 -13.18 1.45
C THR A 172 -16.41 -12.11 0.49
N THR A 173 -16.60 -10.90 1.00
CA THR A 173 -17.04 -9.73 0.22
C THR A 173 -16.33 -8.48 0.74
N PHE A 174 -16.36 -7.39 -0.03
CA PHE A 174 -15.73 -6.13 0.33
C PHE A 174 -16.69 -4.97 0.06
N ASN A 175 -16.97 -4.14 1.07
CA ASN A 175 -18.10 -3.19 1.02
C ASN A 175 -17.69 -1.71 1.03
N THR A 176 -16.42 -1.40 1.32
CA THR A 176 -16.01 -0.02 1.66
C THR A 176 -14.65 0.30 1.10
N PHE A 177 -14.65 1.12 0.06
CA PHE A 177 -13.47 1.50 -0.70
C PHE A 177 -12.63 2.63 -0.05
N LEU A 178 -13.25 3.36 0.88
CA LEU A 178 -12.61 4.26 1.84
C LEU A 178 -13.17 3.89 3.22
N PRO A 179 -12.33 3.80 4.26
CA PRO A 179 -12.81 3.47 5.60
C PRO A 179 -13.87 4.49 6.05
N LEU A 180 -14.94 4.01 6.70
CA LEU A 180 -16.02 4.84 7.25
C LEU A 180 -15.51 5.61 8.48
N CYS A 181 -14.70 6.63 8.21
CA CYS A 181 -14.04 7.44 9.21
C CYS A 181 -14.85 8.69 9.55
N GLY A 182 -14.29 9.56 10.39
CA GLY A 182 -14.88 10.85 10.72
C GLY A 182 -15.05 11.75 9.48
N SER A 183 -15.49 12.99 9.72
CA SER A 183 -15.65 13.97 8.64
C SER A 183 -14.33 14.18 7.87
N PRO A 184 -14.37 14.35 6.54
CA PRO A 184 -13.17 14.58 5.74
C PRO A 184 -12.38 15.78 6.25
N VAL A 185 -11.05 15.65 6.31
CA VAL A 185 -10.15 16.74 6.67
C VAL A 185 -10.34 17.89 5.67
N LYS A 186 -10.45 19.13 6.15
CA LYS A 186 -10.55 20.31 5.29
C LYS A 186 -9.27 20.49 4.48
N LYS A 187 -9.37 20.80 3.18
CA LYS A 187 -8.21 21.00 2.30
C LYS A 187 -7.29 22.13 2.79
N GLU A 188 -7.82 23.11 3.54
CA GLU A 188 -7.07 24.18 4.17
C GLU A 188 -6.16 23.70 5.32
N ASN A 189 -6.38 22.48 5.82
CA ASN A 189 -5.55 21.82 6.83
C ASN A 189 -4.56 20.82 6.21
N ILE A 190 -4.40 20.82 4.89
CA ILE A 190 -3.47 19.97 4.15
C ILE A 190 -2.53 20.87 3.34
N PHE A 191 -1.25 20.82 3.66
CA PHE A 191 -0.21 21.51 2.89
C PHE A 191 0.44 20.52 1.93
N VAL A 192 0.44 20.84 0.63
CA VAL A 192 1.03 19.99 -0.41
C VAL A 192 2.38 20.55 -0.86
N ALA A 193 3.41 19.73 -0.79
CA ALA A 193 4.75 20.01 -1.25
C ALA A 193 5.05 19.20 -2.51
N VAL A 194 5.22 19.86 -3.65
CA VAL A 194 5.57 19.19 -4.90
C VAL A 194 7.07 19.30 -5.14
N LYS A 195 7.77 18.17 -5.11
CA LYS A 195 9.19 18.09 -5.50
C LYS A 195 9.30 18.15 -7.02
N THR A 196 10.05 19.12 -7.54
CA THR A 196 10.36 19.24 -8.97
C THR A 196 11.81 19.72 -9.18
N CYS A 197 12.22 19.92 -10.42
CA CYS A 197 13.45 20.61 -10.79
C CYS A 197 13.25 21.40 -12.09
N LYS A 198 14.16 22.33 -12.39
CA LYS A 198 14.12 23.21 -13.57
C LYS A 198 13.80 22.47 -14.87
N ARG A 199 14.36 21.26 -15.03
CA ARG A 199 14.15 20.41 -16.21
C ARG A 199 12.66 20.09 -16.45
N PHE A 200 11.89 19.90 -15.39
CA PHE A 200 10.51 19.41 -15.46
C PHE A 200 9.44 20.50 -15.39
N HIS A 201 9.85 21.77 -15.25
CA HIS A 201 8.94 22.92 -15.27
C HIS A 201 8.04 22.96 -16.51
N LYS A 202 8.55 22.53 -17.67
CA LYS A 202 7.78 22.56 -18.94
C LYS A 202 7.05 21.27 -19.27
N GLU A 203 7.44 20.15 -18.66
CA GLU A 203 6.95 18.82 -19.05
C GLU A 203 6.00 18.23 -18.01
N ARG A 204 6.32 18.33 -16.70
CA ARG A 204 5.57 17.64 -15.64
C ARG A 204 4.69 18.59 -14.83
N VAL A 205 5.20 19.76 -14.47
CA VAL A 205 4.41 20.75 -13.72
C VAL A 205 3.12 21.19 -14.43
N PRO A 206 3.07 21.36 -15.78
CA PRO A 206 1.82 21.65 -16.47
C PRO A 206 0.77 20.55 -16.27
N ILE A 207 1.17 19.28 -16.13
CA ILE A 207 0.25 18.17 -15.85
C ILE A 207 -0.34 18.31 -14.45
N VAL A 208 0.48 18.65 -13.45
CA VAL A 208 0.01 18.92 -12.08
C VAL A 208 -1.04 20.05 -12.09
N LYS A 209 -0.75 21.15 -12.79
CA LYS A 209 -1.68 22.29 -13.01
C LYS A 209 -2.98 21.91 -13.70
N LEU A 210 -2.92 21.05 -14.71
CA LEU A 210 -4.07 20.61 -15.49
C LEU A 210 -4.97 19.61 -14.74
N THR A 211 -4.42 18.89 -13.75
CA THR A 211 -5.09 17.79 -13.08
C THR A 211 -5.56 18.17 -11.66
N TRP A 212 -4.73 17.90 -10.65
CA TRP A 212 -5.15 17.90 -9.25
C TRP A 212 -4.78 19.17 -8.47
N GLU A 213 -3.88 20.03 -8.98
CA GLU A 213 -3.42 21.24 -8.25
C GLU A 213 -4.59 22.10 -7.75
N LYS A 214 -5.62 22.29 -8.60
CA LYS A 214 -6.79 23.13 -8.31
C LYS A 214 -7.61 22.66 -7.10
N GLN A 215 -7.41 21.42 -6.65
CA GLN A 215 -8.08 20.87 -5.47
C GLN A 215 -7.30 21.11 -4.18
N ALA A 216 -6.00 21.39 -4.26
CA ALA A 216 -5.19 21.76 -3.11
C ALA A 216 -5.45 23.23 -2.74
N ALA A 217 -5.70 23.52 -1.46
CA ALA A 217 -5.84 24.90 -0.99
C ALA A 217 -4.49 25.55 -0.69
N LEU A 218 -3.51 24.75 -0.24
CA LEU A 218 -2.17 25.20 0.13
C LEU A 218 -1.15 24.30 -0.56
N LEU A 219 -0.39 24.87 -1.49
CA LEU A 219 0.58 24.12 -2.29
C LEU A 219 1.81 24.98 -2.58
N GLU A 220 2.98 24.37 -2.50
CA GLU A 220 4.24 24.96 -2.96
C GLU A 220 5.03 23.99 -3.84
N TYR A 221 5.64 24.54 -4.89
CA TYR A 221 6.54 23.84 -5.79
C TYR A 221 7.98 24.02 -5.33
N TYR A 222 8.71 22.93 -5.08
CA TYR A 222 10.08 22.95 -4.60
C TYR A 222 11.05 22.56 -5.70
N SER A 223 11.86 23.52 -6.14
CA SER A 223 12.76 23.38 -7.29
C SER A 223 14.17 23.86 -6.95
N ASP A 224 15.14 23.48 -7.78
CA ASP A 224 16.51 24.02 -7.79
C ASP A 224 16.62 25.34 -8.57
N TYR A 225 15.49 25.91 -8.98
CA TYR A 225 15.43 27.16 -9.72
C TYR A 225 14.13 27.91 -9.43
N THR A 226 14.24 29.19 -9.07
CA THR A 226 13.09 30.09 -8.91
C THR A 226 12.51 30.48 -10.27
N ASP A 227 11.24 30.18 -10.47
CA ASP A 227 10.46 30.49 -11.67
C ASP A 227 9.20 31.24 -11.23
N SER A 228 9.02 32.49 -11.68
CA SER A 228 7.84 33.27 -11.28
C SER A 228 6.56 32.81 -11.99
N THR A 229 6.67 32.06 -13.08
CA THR A 229 5.51 31.57 -13.86
C THR A 229 4.92 30.27 -13.28
N ILE A 230 5.74 29.54 -12.56
CA ILE A 230 5.40 28.37 -11.75
C ILE A 230 5.98 28.72 -10.39
N PRO A 231 5.26 29.43 -9.50
CA PRO A 231 5.84 30.08 -8.32
C PRO A 231 6.60 29.09 -7.43
N THR A 232 7.86 28.83 -7.79
CA THR A 232 8.70 27.79 -7.21
C THR A 232 9.52 28.40 -6.09
N VAL A 233 9.67 27.62 -5.03
CA VAL A 233 10.51 27.92 -3.91
C VAL A 233 11.84 27.20 -4.11
N ASP A 234 12.92 27.97 -4.18
CA ASP A 234 14.28 27.45 -4.09
C ASP A 234 14.71 27.42 -2.62
N LEU A 235 15.07 26.24 -2.13
CA LEU A 235 15.53 26.02 -0.75
C LEU A 235 17.05 26.09 -0.62
N GLY A 236 17.77 26.46 -1.68
CA GLY A 236 19.23 26.47 -1.72
C GLY A 236 19.84 25.07 -1.80
N ILE A 237 19.03 24.05 -2.11
CA ILE A 237 19.48 22.65 -2.24
C ILE A 237 19.63 22.32 -3.74
N PRO A 238 20.85 22.04 -4.23
CA PRO A 238 21.07 21.69 -5.62
C PRO A 238 20.29 20.43 -6.04
N ASN A 239 19.85 20.39 -7.29
CA ASN A 239 19.27 19.18 -7.84
C ASN A 239 20.30 18.06 -7.98
N VAL A 240 19.87 16.83 -7.70
CA VAL A 240 20.68 15.62 -7.75
C VAL A 240 19.98 14.59 -8.65
N LYS A 241 20.74 13.68 -9.26
CA LYS A 241 20.20 12.70 -10.23
C LYS A 241 19.47 11.52 -9.58
N ARG A 242 19.79 11.22 -8.31
CA ARG A 242 19.26 10.10 -7.54
C ARG A 242 19.10 10.53 -6.10
N GLY A 243 18.06 10.04 -5.44
CA GLY A 243 17.74 10.39 -4.06
C GLY A 243 17.46 11.89 -3.89
N HIS A 244 16.63 12.27 -2.93
CA HIS A 244 16.30 13.68 -2.73
C HIS A 244 16.28 14.07 -1.26
N CYS A 245 17.02 13.35 -0.41
CA CYS A 245 16.97 13.51 1.05
C CYS A 245 17.16 14.97 1.49
N GLY A 246 18.17 15.66 0.97
CA GLY A 246 18.44 17.05 1.37
C GLY A 246 17.27 17.99 1.05
N LYS A 247 16.65 17.82 -0.12
CA LYS A 247 15.47 18.60 -0.53
C LYS A 247 14.26 18.25 0.35
N THR A 248 14.03 16.98 0.63
CA THR A 248 12.93 16.51 1.47
C THR A 248 13.05 17.03 2.91
N PHE A 249 14.23 17.01 3.52
CA PHE A 249 14.44 17.60 4.86
C PHE A 249 14.24 19.12 4.88
N ALA A 250 14.71 19.83 3.85
CA ALA A 250 14.47 21.27 3.74
C ALA A 250 12.97 21.60 3.58
N ILE A 251 12.20 20.76 2.87
CA ILE A 251 10.74 20.87 2.79
C ILE A 251 10.09 20.68 4.16
N LEU A 252 10.52 19.67 4.93
CA LEU A 252 10.01 19.41 6.27
C LEU A 252 10.24 20.60 7.21
N GLU A 253 11.43 21.19 7.19
CA GLU A 253 11.76 22.39 7.97
C GLU A 253 10.92 23.59 7.55
N ARG A 254 10.78 23.82 6.24
CA ARG A 254 9.97 24.92 5.71
C ARG A 254 8.51 24.77 6.11
N PHE A 255 7.94 23.56 6.01
CA PHE A 255 6.56 23.30 6.39
C PHE A 255 6.24 23.77 7.82
N LEU A 256 7.13 23.47 8.78
CA LEU A 256 6.93 23.92 10.16
C LEU A 256 7.00 25.44 10.32
N ASN A 257 7.80 26.11 9.49
CA ASN A 257 8.02 27.56 9.53
C ASN A 257 6.93 28.37 8.83
N VAL A 258 6.38 27.87 7.72
CA VAL A 258 5.45 28.64 6.86
C VAL A 258 3.99 28.26 7.03
N SER A 259 3.71 27.09 7.60
CA SER A 259 2.34 26.56 7.72
C SER A 259 2.00 26.18 9.16
N LYS A 260 0.72 26.31 9.51
CA LYS A 260 0.12 25.82 10.76
C LYS A 260 -0.82 24.62 10.52
N THR A 261 -0.84 24.08 9.30
CA THR A 261 -1.73 22.97 8.96
C THR A 261 -1.37 21.69 9.71
N SER A 262 -2.39 20.84 9.90
CA SER A 262 -2.28 19.55 10.57
C SER A 262 -1.52 18.51 9.75
N TRP A 263 -1.60 18.60 8.42
CA TRP A 263 -1.04 17.59 7.51
C TRP A 263 -0.09 18.21 6.49
N LEU A 264 0.98 17.47 6.21
CA LEU A 264 1.91 17.68 5.11
C LEU A 264 1.83 16.49 4.15
N VAL A 265 1.71 16.78 2.87
CA VAL A 265 1.76 15.79 1.79
C VAL A 265 2.95 16.14 0.91
N ILE A 266 3.89 15.22 0.73
CA ILE A 266 5.02 15.39 -0.19
C ILE A 266 4.81 14.44 -1.37
N VAL A 267 4.82 15.00 -2.58
CA VAL A 267 4.69 14.24 -3.84
C VAL A 267 5.77 14.65 -4.83
N ASP A 268 6.11 13.76 -5.76
CA ASP A 268 6.94 14.09 -6.92
C ASP A 268 6.09 14.72 -8.04
N ASP A 269 6.73 15.46 -8.96
CA ASP A 269 6.06 16.14 -10.08
C ASP A 269 5.45 15.20 -11.14
N ASP A 270 5.72 13.91 -11.07
CA ASP A 270 5.08 12.83 -11.81
C ASP A 270 4.20 11.90 -10.95
N THR A 271 3.71 12.43 -9.81
CA THR A 271 2.67 11.81 -8.99
C THR A 271 1.30 12.42 -9.33
N LEU A 272 0.32 11.57 -9.62
CA LEU A 272 -1.08 11.95 -9.72
C LEU A 272 -1.76 11.59 -8.40
N ILE A 273 -2.53 12.51 -7.81
CA ILE A 273 -3.18 12.30 -6.52
C ILE A 273 -4.61 12.84 -6.49
N SER A 274 -5.51 12.14 -5.81
CA SER A 274 -6.88 12.57 -5.53
C SER A 274 -6.96 13.24 -4.15
N ILE A 275 -7.04 14.57 -4.13
CA ILE A 275 -7.09 15.33 -2.87
C ILE A 275 -8.38 15.02 -2.10
N SER A 276 -9.52 14.88 -2.79
CA SER A 276 -10.81 14.56 -2.12
C SER A 276 -10.78 13.22 -1.41
N ARG A 277 -10.21 12.18 -2.02
CA ARG A 277 -10.08 10.84 -1.39
C ARG A 277 -9.08 10.87 -0.25
N LEU A 278 -7.98 11.62 -0.41
CA LEU A 278 -7.03 11.85 0.67
C LEU A 278 -7.68 12.53 1.89
N GLN A 279 -8.52 13.55 1.69
CA GLN A 279 -9.25 14.20 2.78
C GLN A 279 -10.11 13.22 3.59
N ASN A 280 -10.75 12.26 2.92
CA ASN A 280 -11.53 11.22 3.56
C ASN A 280 -10.64 10.27 4.37
N LEU A 281 -9.56 9.76 3.77
CA LEU A 281 -8.62 8.87 4.46
C LEU A 281 -8.00 9.52 5.69
N LEU A 282 -7.63 10.80 5.62
CA LEU A 282 -7.04 11.51 6.76
C LEU A 282 -8.04 11.73 7.91
N GLY A 283 -9.35 11.66 7.64
CA GLY A 283 -10.38 11.69 8.69
C GLY A 283 -10.36 10.46 9.62
N CYS A 284 -9.57 9.43 9.30
CA CYS A 284 -9.38 8.24 10.11
C CYS A 284 -8.30 8.38 11.19
N TYR A 285 -7.47 9.42 11.11
CA TYR A 285 -6.28 9.55 11.92
C TYR A 285 -6.34 10.82 12.76
N ALA A 286 -5.92 10.73 14.02
CA ALA A 286 -5.71 11.90 14.86
C ALA A 286 -4.46 12.66 14.39
N SER A 287 -4.59 13.95 14.10
CA SER A 287 -3.45 14.76 13.64
C SER A 287 -2.43 15.08 14.73
N GLU A 288 -2.82 14.85 15.99
CA GLU A 288 -2.01 15.01 17.20
C GLU A 288 -1.09 13.80 17.43
N GLU A 289 -1.31 12.69 16.72
CA GLU A 289 -0.43 11.52 16.77
C GLU A 289 0.61 11.56 15.64
N PRO A 290 1.81 10.99 15.84
CA PRO A 290 2.85 10.95 14.83
C PRO A 290 2.50 9.94 13.72
N VAL A 291 1.68 10.37 12.76
CA VAL A 291 1.30 9.59 11.58
C VAL A 291 2.29 9.81 10.43
N PHE A 292 2.80 8.71 9.87
CA PHE A 292 3.57 8.67 8.62
C PHE A 292 2.97 7.60 7.70
N LEU A 293 2.29 8.03 6.63
CA LEU A 293 1.35 7.22 5.87
C LEU A 293 1.62 7.25 4.35
N GLY A 294 1.41 6.13 3.68
CA GLY A 294 1.39 5.98 2.22
C GLY A 294 1.57 4.52 1.78
N GLU A 295 2.12 4.27 0.59
CA GLU A 295 2.45 2.91 0.16
C GLU A 295 3.74 2.46 0.86
N ARG A 296 3.71 1.29 1.51
CA ARG A 296 4.79 0.83 2.38
C ARG A 296 5.63 -0.22 1.68
N TYR A 297 6.93 0.04 1.56
CA TYR A 297 7.94 -0.96 1.21
C TYR A 297 8.78 -1.34 2.43
N GLY A 298 9.52 -2.43 2.31
CA GLY A 298 10.43 -2.96 3.31
C GLY A 298 11.86 -2.98 2.81
N TYR A 299 12.82 -2.70 3.68
CA TYR A 299 14.23 -2.94 3.44
C TYR A 299 14.83 -3.81 4.53
N GLY A 300 15.57 -4.84 4.13
CA GLY A 300 16.30 -5.73 5.03
C GLY A 300 15.42 -6.37 6.09
N LEU A 301 14.14 -6.60 5.76
CA LEU A 301 13.17 -7.03 6.74
C LEU A 301 13.65 -8.35 7.38
N GLY A 302 13.94 -9.48 6.75
CA GLY A 302 14.46 -10.65 7.53
C GLY A 302 15.68 -10.47 8.49
N THR A 303 16.45 -9.36 8.45
CA THR A 303 17.75 -9.19 9.14
C THR A 303 17.90 -7.95 10.02
N GLY A 304 16.79 -7.33 10.44
CA GLY A 304 16.82 -6.17 11.36
C GLY A 304 16.67 -4.81 10.67
N GLY A 305 16.18 -4.81 9.44
CA GLY A 305 15.86 -3.60 8.69
C GLY A 305 14.55 -2.94 9.13
N TYR A 306 13.92 -2.22 8.21
CA TYR A 306 12.81 -1.32 8.52
C TYR A 306 11.88 -1.13 7.32
N SER A 307 10.65 -0.70 7.61
CA SER A 307 9.71 -0.27 6.58
C SER A 307 9.83 1.23 6.32
N TYR A 308 9.46 1.63 5.10
CA TYR A 308 9.44 3.02 4.66
C TYR A 308 8.23 3.26 3.77
N ILE A 309 7.78 4.52 3.67
CA ILE A 309 6.75 4.93 2.72
C ILE A 309 7.43 5.40 1.44
N THR A 310 6.99 4.88 0.29
CA THR A 310 7.57 5.22 -1.01
C THR A 310 7.39 6.71 -1.34
N GLY A 311 8.44 7.33 -1.87
CA GLY A 311 8.41 8.76 -2.17
C GLY A 311 7.45 9.13 -3.31
N GLY A 312 7.45 8.34 -4.39
CA GLY A 312 6.66 8.59 -5.59
C GLY A 312 5.18 8.23 -5.44
N GLY A 313 4.85 7.25 -4.59
CA GLY A 313 3.46 6.97 -4.20
C GLY A 313 2.82 8.15 -3.47
N GLY A 314 3.63 9.06 -2.91
CA GLY A 314 3.19 10.19 -2.11
C GLY A 314 3.29 9.87 -0.62
N MET A 315 3.97 10.75 0.12
CA MET A 315 4.21 10.61 1.56
C MET A 315 3.34 11.58 2.34
N VAL A 316 2.59 11.08 3.32
CA VAL A 316 1.75 11.90 4.19
C VAL A 316 2.29 11.90 5.61
N PHE A 317 2.39 13.08 6.20
CA PHE A 317 2.86 13.29 7.56
C PHE A 317 1.84 14.11 8.33
N SER A 318 1.52 13.67 9.55
CA SER A 318 1.00 14.59 10.56
C SER A 318 2.06 15.65 10.90
N ARG A 319 1.62 16.82 11.36
CA ARG A 319 2.54 17.84 11.86
C ARG A 319 3.39 17.30 13.02
N GLU A 320 2.80 16.51 13.91
CA GLU A 320 3.50 15.88 15.03
C GLU A 320 4.63 14.95 14.55
N ALA A 321 4.40 14.15 13.50
CA ALA A 321 5.46 13.31 12.93
C ALA A 321 6.64 14.14 12.41
N VAL A 322 6.38 15.26 11.73
CA VAL A 322 7.43 16.17 11.24
C VAL A 322 8.20 16.78 12.41
N GLN A 323 7.51 17.26 13.44
CA GLN A 323 8.14 17.83 14.64
C GLN A 323 9.02 16.80 15.36
N LYS A 324 8.50 15.59 15.58
CA LYS A 324 9.24 14.50 16.22
C LYS A 324 10.50 14.11 15.43
N LEU A 325 10.41 14.07 14.10
CA LEU A 325 11.55 13.79 13.23
C LEU A 325 12.63 14.89 13.32
N LEU A 326 12.26 16.16 13.17
CA LEU A 326 13.23 17.27 13.13
C LEU A 326 13.89 17.56 14.49
N HIS A 327 13.16 17.36 15.60
CA HIS A 327 13.73 17.43 16.94
C HIS A 327 14.64 16.24 17.30
N SER A 328 14.61 15.16 16.51
CA SER A 328 15.52 14.03 16.70
C SER A 328 16.93 14.31 16.16
N LYS A 329 17.82 13.32 16.34
CA LYS A 329 19.16 13.32 15.74
C LYS A 329 19.19 12.83 14.29
N CYS A 330 18.04 12.44 13.71
CA CYS A 330 17.98 11.96 12.33
C CYS A 330 18.35 13.06 11.34
N ARG A 331 19.29 12.79 10.44
CA ARG A 331 19.67 13.70 9.35
C ARG A 331 19.98 12.88 8.10
N CYS A 332 19.91 13.54 6.94
CA CYS A 332 20.45 12.97 5.72
C CYS A 332 21.95 12.74 5.86
N TYR A 333 22.41 11.53 5.59
CA TYR A 333 23.86 11.26 5.52
C TYR A 333 24.49 11.89 4.26
N ARG A 334 23.70 12.09 3.19
CA ARG A 334 24.05 12.82 1.97
C ARG A 334 22.79 13.44 1.34
N ASN A 335 22.94 14.53 0.60
CA ASN A 335 21.81 15.15 -0.11
C ASN A 335 21.17 14.24 -1.17
N ASP A 336 21.97 13.39 -1.81
CA ASP A 336 21.57 12.42 -2.85
C ASP A 336 21.21 11.03 -2.29
N ALA A 337 21.00 10.93 -0.98
CA ALA A 337 20.46 9.71 -0.37
C ALA A 337 18.98 9.50 -0.76
N PRO A 338 18.51 8.25 -0.89
CA PRO A 338 17.08 7.94 -1.04
C PRO A 338 16.31 8.49 0.17
N ASP A 339 15.46 9.48 -0.08
CA ASP A 339 14.74 10.22 0.95
C ASP A 339 13.77 9.33 1.72
N ASP A 340 12.98 8.54 0.99
CA ASP A 340 12.03 7.59 1.54
C ASP A 340 12.67 6.58 2.51
N MET A 341 13.78 5.95 2.11
CA MET A 341 14.51 4.99 2.94
C MET A 341 15.15 5.66 4.17
N VAL A 342 15.69 6.87 4.04
CA VAL A 342 16.23 7.61 5.20
C VAL A 342 15.12 7.96 6.19
N LEU A 343 13.98 8.43 5.69
CA LEU A 343 12.82 8.73 6.54
C LEU A 343 12.32 7.47 7.26
N GLY A 344 12.18 6.34 6.55
CA GLY A 344 11.76 5.07 7.15
C GLY A 344 12.73 4.59 8.24
N MET A 345 14.05 4.66 8.00
CA MET A 345 15.06 4.34 9.01
C MET A 345 14.89 5.19 10.26
N CYS A 346 14.69 6.50 10.08
CA CYS A 346 14.56 7.43 11.18
C CYS A 346 13.26 7.26 11.97
N PHE A 347 12.12 7.13 11.31
CA PHE A 347 10.85 6.88 12.00
C PHE A 347 10.87 5.54 12.74
N SER A 348 11.46 4.49 12.15
CA SER A 348 11.71 3.21 12.83
C SER A 348 12.53 3.41 14.11
N GLY A 349 13.66 4.14 14.04
CA GLY A 349 14.49 4.46 15.20
C GLY A 349 13.80 5.33 16.25
N LEU A 350 12.77 6.08 15.87
CA LEU A 350 11.93 6.91 16.77
C LEU A 350 10.71 6.18 17.33
N GLY A 351 10.55 4.89 17.01
CA GLY A 351 9.40 4.09 17.39
C GLY A 351 8.09 4.57 16.76
N VAL A 352 8.15 5.23 15.60
CA VAL A 352 7.00 5.63 14.81
C VAL A 352 6.84 4.62 13.68
N SER A 353 5.79 3.80 13.77
CA SER A 353 5.46 2.83 12.73
C SER A 353 4.96 3.54 11.47
N VAL A 354 5.35 3.02 10.32
CA VAL A 354 4.78 3.45 9.04
C VAL A 354 3.37 2.87 8.87
N THR A 355 2.44 3.69 8.41
CA THR A 355 1.06 3.31 8.13
C THR A 355 0.90 3.02 6.65
N HIS A 356 0.72 1.75 6.31
CA HIS A 356 0.45 1.35 4.94
C HIS A 356 -1.01 1.68 4.57
N SER A 357 -1.22 2.27 3.40
CA SER A 357 -2.51 2.33 2.73
C SER A 357 -2.41 1.68 1.35
N PRO A 358 -3.28 0.71 1.00
CA PRO A 358 -3.29 0.06 -0.32
C PRO A 358 -3.79 0.99 -1.44
N LEU A 359 -4.22 2.22 -1.08
CA LEU A 359 -4.74 3.21 -2.02
C LEU A 359 -3.62 4.06 -2.66
N PHE A 360 -2.39 3.98 -2.15
CA PHE A 360 -1.23 4.69 -2.68
C PHE A 360 -0.41 3.75 -3.58
N HIS A 361 0.10 4.25 -4.70
CA HIS A 361 0.77 3.42 -5.70
C HIS A 361 2.03 4.12 -6.27
N GLN A 362 3.20 3.53 -6.04
CA GLN A 362 4.54 3.94 -6.53
C GLN A 362 4.75 3.68 -8.03
N ALA A 363 3.83 2.93 -8.65
CA ALA A 363 3.87 2.57 -10.07
C ALA A 363 2.62 3.04 -10.82
N ARG A 364 2.57 2.75 -12.12
CA ARG A 364 1.48 3.14 -13.01
C ARG A 364 0.30 2.18 -12.81
N PRO A 365 -0.95 2.57 -13.15
CA PRO A 365 -2.09 1.65 -13.04
C PRO A 365 -1.88 0.31 -13.76
N MET A 366 -1.28 0.33 -14.94
CA MET A 366 -0.99 -0.88 -15.72
C MET A 366 0.06 -1.81 -15.11
N ASP A 367 0.84 -1.32 -14.15
CA ASP A 367 1.82 -2.14 -13.42
C ASP A 367 1.15 -2.97 -12.31
N TYR A 368 -0.17 -2.85 -12.11
CA TYR A 368 -0.96 -3.63 -11.14
C TYR A 368 -2.01 -4.50 -11.86
N PRO A 369 -2.44 -5.64 -11.28
CA PRO A 369 -3.49 -6.46 -11.86
C PRO A 369 -4.80 -5.72 -12.04
N LYS A 370 -5.47 -5.97 -13.18
CA LYS A 370 -6.79 -5.40 -13.47
C LYS A 370 -7.81 -5.72 -12.39
N ASP A 371 -7.85 -6.98 -11.95
CA ASP A 371 -8.77 -7.43 -10.90
C ASP A 371 -8.48 -6.78 -9.56
N TYR A 372 -7.20 -6.54 -9.22
CA TYR A 372 -6.82 -5.81 -8.00
C TYR A 372 -7.32 -4.38 -8.06
N LEU A 373 -7.05 -3.65 -9.14
CA LEU A 373 -7.53 -2.27 -9.29
C LEU A 373 -9.04 -2.17 -9.52
N ALA A 374 -9.73 -3.26 -9.90
CA ALA A 374 -11.16 -3.26 -10.16
C ALA A 374 -11.97 -2.88 -8.91
N HIS A 375 -11.54 -3.37 -7.73
CA HIS A 375 -12.19 -3.15 -6.44
C HIS A 375 -11.47 -2.13 -5.53
N GLN A 376 -10.47 -1.40 -6.04
CA GLN A 376 -9.77 -0.35 -5.29
C GLN A 376 -10.30 1.04 -5.66
N VAL A 377 -10.15 2.00 -4.74
CA VAL A 377 -10.38 3.43 -4.99
C VAL A 377 -9.07 4.20 -4.75
N PRO A 378 -8.17 4.23 -5.75
CA PRO A 378 -6.83 4.76 -5.57
C PRO A 378 -6.81 6.22 -5.11
N ILE A 379 -5.88 6.57 -4.23
CA ILE A 379 -5.53 7.94 -3.88
C ILE A 379 -4.44 8.45 -4.80
N SER A 380 -3.46 7.64 -5.17
CA SER A 380 -2.36 8.07 -6.02
C SER A 380 -1.89 7.00 -7.00
N PHE A 381 -1.26 7.48 -8.08
CA PHE A 381 -0.42 6.71 -9.00
C PHE A 381 0.82 7.52 -9.34
N HIS A 382 1.88 6.85 -9.77
CA HIS A 382 3.16 7.48 -10.04
C HIS A 382 3.73 7.07 -11.40
N LYS A 383 4.64 7.92 -11.92
CA LYS A 383 5.33 7.83 -13.22
C LYS A 383 4.42 8.19 -14.41
N HIS A 384 4.81 9.24 -15.13
CA HIS A 384 4.19 9.61 -16.42
C HIS A 384 4.75 8.79 -17.60
N TRP A 385 5.40 7.65 -17.36
CA TRP A 385 6.15 6.92 -18.39
C TRP A 385 5.25 6.05 -19.27
N ASN A 386 5.33 6.28 -20.58
CA ASN A 386 4.62 5.52 -21.62
C ASN A 386 3.10 5.46 -21.41
N LEU A 387 2.51 6.58 -20.99
CA LEU A 387 1.06 6.76 -20.81
C LEU A 387 0.68 8.24 -20.94
N ASP A 388 -0.61 8.51 -21.06
CA ASP A 388 -1.17 9.86 -20.92
C ASP A 388 -1.58 10.10 -19.44
N PRO A 389 -0.84 10.92 -18.68
CA PRO A 389 -1.12 11.13 -17.26
C PRO A 389 -2.41 11.92 -17.02
N VAL A 390 -2.85 12.74 -17.98
CA VAL A 390 -4.12 13.47 -17.88
C VAL A 390 -5.27 12.48 -18.02
N LYS A 391 -5.21 11.58 -19.01
CA LYS A 391 -6.20 10.49 -19.16
C LYS A 391 -6.24 9.63 -17.90
N VAL A 392 -5.08 9.20 -17.39
CA VAL A 392 -5.00 8.40 -16.15
C VAL A 392 -5.67 9.10 -14.98
N TYR A 393 -5.39 10.39 -14.78
CA TYR A 393 -6.01 11.16 -13.71
C TYR A 393 -7.53 11.19 -13.81
N PHE A 394 -8.09 11.52 -14.97
CA PHE A 394 -9.54 11.61 -15.15
C PHE A 394 -10.24 10.26 -15.12
N THR A 395 -9.57 9.18 -15.55
CA THR A 395 -10.11 7.82 -15.44
C THR A 395 -10.13 7.32 -13.99
N TRP A 396 -9.06 7.57 -13.23
CA TRP A 396 -8.85 6.89 -11.96
C TRP A 396 -9.05 7.76 -10.72
N LEU A 397 -8.68 9.05 -10.76
CA LEU A 397 -8.41 9.85 -9.55
C LEU A 397 -9.27 11.11 -9.45
N ALA A 398 -9.78 11.64 -10.56
CA ALA A 398 -10.64 12.81 -10.54
C ALA A 398 -11.89 12.55 -9.66
N PRO A 399 -12.39 13.57 -8.95
CA PRO A 399 -13.68 13.48 -8.27
C PRO A 399 -14.76 13.15 -9.30
N GLY A 400 -15.56 12.11 -9.06
CA GLY A 400 -16.76 11.89 -9.88
C GLY A 400 -17.75 13.03 -9.67
N GLU A 401 -18.53 13.39 -10.69
CA GLU A 401 -19.62 14.37 -10.57
C GLU A 401 -20.62 14.00 -9.45
N ASP A 402 -20.72 12.71 -9.11
CA ASP A 402 -21.56 12.16 -8.03
C ASP A 402 -20.90 12.08 -6.64
N SER A 403 -19.72 12.69 -6.45
CA SER A 403 -19.12 12.82 -5.11
C SER A 403 -19.97 13.68 -4.15
N GLN A 404 -21.08 14.27 -4.64
CA GLN A 404 -22.12 14.92 -3.84
C GLN A 404 -23.36 14.04 -3.58
N LYS A 405 -23.49 12.84 -4.18
CA LYS A 405 -24.73 12.03 -4.15
C LYS A 405 -24.60 10.55 -3.81
N GLY A 406 -23.40 10.00 -3.64
CA GLY A 406 -23.23 8.68 -3.03
C GLY A 406 -23.81 7.50 -3.84
N GLU A 407 -23.83 7.58 -5.17
CA GLU A 407 -24.15 6.45 -6.03
C GLU A 407 -22.91 5.97 -6.80
N LEU A 408 -22.71 4.64 -6.81
CA LEU A 408 -21.56 3.94 -7.39
C LEU A 408 -21.85 3.64 -8.87
N HIS A 409 -20.93 3.99 -9.78
CA HIS A 409 -20.94 3.45 -11.14
C HIS A 409 -19.92 2.32 -11.31
N GLN A 410 -20.46 1.11 -11.53
CA GLN A 410 -19.87 0.14 -12.45
C GLN A 410 -20.10 0.69 -13.86
N HIS A 411 -19.08 1.22 -14.55
CA HIS A 411 -18.79 0.91 -15.96
C HIS A 411 -17.62 1.72 -16.56
N ILE A 412 -16.94 1.02 -17.47
CA ILE A 412 -15.87 1.43 -18.41
C ILE A 412 -14.48 1.63 -17.79
N LYS A 413 -13.87 0.50 -17.38
CA LYS A 413 -12.41 0.33 -17.22
C LYS A 413 -11.77 -0.42 -18.42
N GLU A 414 -12.43 -0.46 -19.57
CA GLU A 414 -12.04 -1.38 -20.66
C GLU A 414 -10.98 -0.88 -21.65
N ASP A 415 -10.59 0.41 -21.65
CA ASP A 415 -9.60 0.91 -22.62
C ASP A 415 -8.39 1.61 -21.96
N LEU A 416 -7.53 0.81 -21.34
CA LEU A 416 -6.13 1.11 -21.02
C LEU A 416 -5.24 -0.13 -21.19
#